data_AF-A0A1H2I3Q6-F1
#
_entry.id   AF-A0A1H2I3Q6-F1
#
_cell.length_a   1.000
_cell.length_b   1.000
_cell.length_c   1.000
_cell.angle_alpha   90.00
_cell.angle_beta   90.00
_cell.angle_gamma   90.00
#
_symmetry.space_group_name_H-M   'P 1'
#
loop_
_entity.id
_entity.type
_entity.pdbx_description
1 polymer ?
#
loop_
_entity_poly.entity_id
_entity_poly.type
_entity_poly.pdbx_seq_one_letter_code
_entity_poly.pdbx_strand_id
1 'polypeptide(L)'
;MRVGACQTPELLGDVEAALVCLQDFATRAAAQGVDLLLFPECFLQGYLVDEQQAATARRTSWPASPCFHRGDAYPTFDLRGVRFGINICYDTRFAEAAAAVAAQGAHLLLVPAQNMMRREAAHRWQNLHHTIRAERVRETGMWLVSADVTGERDEHRVGLGPTSVIDPRAEVVAQVPPMTTGMVVADIGI
;
A
#
# COMPACT_ATOMS: atom_id res chain seq x y z
N MET A 1 12.98 12.92 -6.38
CA MET A 1 12.50 11.71 -7.08
C MET A 1 10.99 11.76 -7.12
N ARG A 2 10.32 11.32 -8.18
CA ARG A 2 8.86 11.42 -8.27
C ARG A 2 8.20 10.06 -8.08
N VAL A 3 7.36 9.92 -7.06
CA VAL A 3 6.65 8.67 -6.75
C VAL A 3 5.15 8.84 -6.97
N GLY A 4 4.50 7.77 -7.41
CA GLY A 4 3.06 7.68 -7.55
C GLY A 4 2.50 6.54 -6.71
N ALA A 5 1.26 6.69 -6.24
CA ALA A 5 0.52 5.60 -5.59
C ALA A 5 -0.93 5.59 -6.03
N CYS A 6 -1.42 4.39 -6.36
CA CYS A 6 -2.74 4.17 -6.92
C CYS A 6 -3.76 3.79 -5.84
N GLN A 7 -4.92 4.44 -5.89
CA GLN A 7 -6.13 3.99 -5.24
C GLN A 7 -7.02 3.32 -6.29
N THR A 8 -7.17 1.99 -6.22
CA THR A 8 -7.82 1.21 -7.28
C THR A 8 -9.09 0.54 -6.79
N PRO A 9 -10.05 0.20 -7.66
CA PRO A 9 -11.05 -0.79 -7.31
C PRO A 9 -10.37 -2.11 -6.92
N GLU A 10 -11.08 -2.96 -6.20
CA GLU A 10 -10.68 -4.35 -6.06
C GLU A 10 -11.10 -5.15 -7.30
N LEU A 11 -10.13 -5.84 -7.91
CA LEU A 11 -10.32 -6.67 -9.09
C LEU A 11 -10.11 -8.13 -8.70
N LEU A 12 -11.16 -8.73 -8.15
CA LEU A 12 -11.10 -10.06 -7.52
C LEU A 12 -11.13 -11.17 -8.59
N GLY A 13 -10.04 -11.92 -8.71
CA GLY A 13 -9.94 -13.07 -9.62
C GLY A 13 -9.85 -12.71 -11.11
N ASP A 14 -9.76 -11.42 -11.45
CA ASP A 14 -9.72 -10.92 -12.82
C ASP A 14 -8.38 -10.25 -13.13
N VAL A 15 -7.39 -11.08 -13.44
CA VAL A 15 -6.02 -10.64 -13.75
C VAL A 15 -5.98 -9.77 -15.02
N GLU A 16 -6.81 -10.08 -16.01
CA GLU A 16 -6.85 -9.30 -17.26
C GLU A 16 -7.36 -7.88 -16.99
N ALA A 17 -8.45 -7.73 -16.22
CA ALA A 17 -8.91 -6.42 -15.79
C ALA A 17 -7.86 -5.69 -14.94
N ALA A 18 -7.13 -6.39 -14.08
CA ALA A 18 -6.04 -5.81 -13.29
C ALA A 18 -4.90 -5.31 -14.16
N LEU A 19 -4.52 -6.04 -15.22
CA LEU A 19 -3.50 -5.59 -16.18
C LEU A 19 -3.96 -4.38 -16.98
N VAL A 20 -5.22 -4.32 -17.41
CA VAL A 20 -5.79 -3.14 -18.08
C VAL A 20 -5.77 -1.92 -17.15
N CYS A 21 -6.17 -2.10 -15.88
CA CYS A 21 -6.14 -1.04 -14.88
C CYS A 21 -4.70 -0.58 -14.60
N LEU A 22 -3.75 -1.51 -14.47
CA LEU A 22 -2.32 -1.21 -14.31
C LEU A 22 -1.81 -0.38 -15.48
N GLN A 23 -2.15 -0.77 -16.71
CA GLN A 23 -1.67 -0.09 -17.91
C GLN A 23 -2.19 1.35 -18.00
N ASP A 24 -3.46 1.61 -17.67
CA ASP A 24 -3.99 2.99 -17.59
C ASP A 24 -3.20 3.85 -16.59
N PHE A 25 -3.05 3.37 -15.36
CA PHE A 25 -2.31 4.09 -14.32
C PHE A 25 -0.85 4.28 -14.69
N ALA A 26 -0.19 3.26 -15.25
CA ALA A 26 1.20 3.33 -15.69
C ALA A 26 1.38 4.36 -16.81
N THR A 27 0.49 4.41 -17.80
CA THR A 27 0.52 5.43 -18.86
C THR A 27 0.37 6.84 -18.29
N ARG A 28 -0.57 7.05 -17.37
CA ARG A 28 -0.79 8.35 -16.72
C ARG A 28 0.35 8.76 -15.79
N ALA A 29 0.99 7.80 -15.13
CA ALA A 29 2.15 8.02 -14.28
C ALA A 29 3.39 8.38 -15.12
N ALA A 30 3.61 7.67 -16.23
CA ALA A 30 4.67 7.97 -17.19
C ALA A 30 4.53 9.39 -17.77
N ALA A 31 3.31 9.79 -18.15
CA ALA A 31 3.02 11.14 -18.63
C ALA A 31 3.32 12.24 -17.59
N GLN A 32 3.36 11.89 -16.30
CA GLN A 32 3.68 12.79 -15.19
C GLN A 32 5.15 12.67 -14.72
N GLY A 33 5.96 11.82 -15.38
CA GLY A 33 7.36 11.60 -15.02
C GLY A 33 7.55 10.86 -13.69
N VAL A 34 6.62 9.97 -13.34
CA VAL A 34 6.73 9.13 -12.14
C VAL A 34 7.84 8.08 -12.33
N ASP A 35 8.75 8.00 -11.36
CA ASP A 35 9.87 7.05 -11.34
C ASP A 35 9.48 5.69 -10.74
N LEU A 36 8.52 5.70 -9.80
CA LEU A 36 8.03 4.51 -9.11
C LEU A 36 6.53 4.64 -8.86
N LEU A 37 5.76 3.63 -9.26
CA LEU A 37 4.31 3.57 -9.09
C LEU A 37 3.93 2.41 -8.16
N LEU A 38 3.22 2.73 -7.07
CA LEU A 38 2.78 1.76 -6.06
C LEU A 38 1.32 1.35 -6.27
N PHE A 39 1.04 0.05 -6.21
CA PHE A 39 -0.31 -0.52 -6.26
C PHE A 39 -0.69 -1.20 -4.93
N PRO A 40 -2.00 -1.42 -4.67
CA PRO A 40 -2.49 -2.10 -3.47
C PRO A 40 -1.95 -3.52 -3.24
N GLU A 41 -2.08 -4.03 -2.00
CA GLU A 41 -1.73 -5.41 -1.65
C GLU A 41 -2.57 -6.41 -2.48
N CYS A 42 -1.89 -7.41 -3.05
CA CYS A 42 -2.48 -8.44 -3.93
C CYS A 42 -3.21 -7.88 -5.17
N PHE A 43 -2.87 -6.69 -5.65
CA PHE A 43 -3.57 -6.01 -6.74
C PHE A 43 -3.85 -6.88 -7.99
N LEU A 44 -2.87 -7.67 -8.46
CA LEU A 44 -2.98 -8.42 -9.72
C LEU A 44 -4.11 -9.45 -9.74
N GLN A 45 -4.34 -10.14 -8.62
CA GLN A 45 -5.34 -11.20 -8.52
C GLN A 45 -6.51 -10.83 -7.60
N GLY A 46 -6.42 -9.70 -6.91
CA GLY A 46 -7.26 -9.36 -5.75
C GLY A 46 -6.90 -10.16 -4.49
N TYR A 47 -7.52 -9.81 -3.37
CA TYR A 47 -7.24 -10.44 -2.08
C TYR A 47 -8.03 -11.75 -1.92
N LEU A 48 -7.57 -12.78 -2.65
CA LEU A 48 -8.12 -14.13 -2.65
C LEU A 48 -7.72 -14.85 -1.35
N VAL A 49 -8.68 -15.06 -0.46
CA VAL A 49 -8.45 -15.68 0.87
C VAL A 49 -9.10 -17.05 1.03
N ASP A 50 -9.70 -17.60 -0.02
CA ASP A 50 -10.20 -18.97 -0.03
C ASP A 50 -9.11 -19.98 -0.46
N GLU A 51 -9.22 -21.22 0.04
CA GLU A 51 -8.26 -22.31 -0.20
C GLU A 51 -8.19 -22.75 -1.67
N GLN A 52 -9.19 -22.42 -2.48
CA GLN A 52 -9.28 -22.88 -3.86
C GLN A 52 -8.46 -22.01 -4.83
N GLN A 53 -7.99 -20.84 -4.37
CA GLN A 53 -7.43 -19.79 -5.23
C GLN A 53 -5.99 -19.35 -4.88
N ALA A 54 -5.37 -19.82 -3.79
CA ALA A 54 -4.22 -19.13 -3.19
C ALA A 54 -2.93 -19.97 -3.03
N ALA A 55 -2.26 -20.28 -4.15
CA ALA A 55 -1.01 -21.05 -4.10
C ALA A 55 0.29 -20.23 -3.92
N THR A 56 0.29 -18.89 -3.98
CA THR A 56 1.56 -18.14 -4.22
C THR A 56 1.81 -16.86 -3.42
N ALA A 57 0.94 -16.42 -2.50
CA ALA A 57 1.13 -15.13 -1.82
C ALA A 57 1.77 -15.27 -0.42
N ARG A 58 2.71 -14.36 -0.06
CA ARG A 58 3.46 -14.37 1.22
C ARG A 58 3.38 -13.01 1.93
N ARG A 59 3.20 -13.00 3.26
CA ARG A 59 3.08 -11.76 4.08
C ARG A 59 3.82 -11.88 5.41
N THR A 60 4.48 -10.84 5.90
CA THR A 60 5.53 -10.90 6.96
C THR A 60 5.08 -10.92 8.42
N SER A 61 3.96 -10.28 8.81
CA SER A 61 3.62 -10.10 10.24
C SER A 61 2.30 -10.72 10.72
N TRP A 62 1.46 -11.26 9.84
CA TRP A 62 0.18 -11.87 10.22
C TRP A 62 0.32 -13.39 10.43
N PRO A 63 -0.46 -14.01 11.34
CA PRO A 63 -0.51 -15.46 11.46
C PRO A 63 -0.78 -16.12 10.12
N ALA A 64 -0.21 -17.31 9.90
CA ALA A 64 -0.46 -18.07 8.68
C ALA A 64 -1.97 -18.22 8.44
N SER A 65 -2.40 -17.79 7.26
CA SER A 65 -3.74 -18.05 6.73
C SER A 65 -3.63 -19.29 5.85
N PRO A 66 -4.71 -20.06 5.59
CA PRO A 66 -4.67 -21.16 4.62
C PRO A 66 -4.03 -20.79 3.27
N CYS A 67 -4.08 -19.51 2.91
CA CYS A 67 -3.59 -18.91 1.67
C CYS A 67 -2.24 -18.17 1.75
N PHE A 68 -1.67 -17.95 2.95
CA PHE A 68 -0.43 -17.17 3.11
C PHE A 68 0.48 -17.75 4.18
N HIS A 69 1.77 -17.84 3.86
CA HIS A 69 2.83 -18.05 4.85
C HIS A 69 3.41 -16.74 5.34
N ARG A 70 3.85 -16.75 6.60
CA ARG A 70 4.65 -15.67 7.17
C ARG A 70 5.92 -15.48 6.34
N GLY A 71 6.21 -14.25 5.90
CA GLY A 71 7.50 -13.89 5.33
C GLY A 71 8.62 -13.88 6.39
N ASP A 72 9.86 -13.99 5.93
CA ASP A 72 11.06 -14.19 6.75
C ASP A 72 12.07 -13.02 6.68
N ALA A 73 11.78 -11.98 5.89
CA ALA A 73 12.64 -10.81 5.70
C ALA A 73 11.86 -9.51 5.52
N TYR A 74 12.52 -8.38 5.75
CA TYR A 74 11.98 -7.04 5.50
C TYR A 74 12.66 -6.44 4.26
N PRO A 75 12.07 -6.57 3.06
CA PRO A 75 12.77 -6.29 1.82
C PRO A 75 13.03 -4.79 1.61
N THR A 76 14.19 -4.50 1.03
CA THR A 76 14.57 -3.18 0.55
C THR A 76 15.12 -3.26 -0.87
N PHE A 77 15.09 -2.15 -1.59
CA PHE A 77 15.73 -2.03 -2.91
C PHE A 77 16.18 -0.58 -3.15
N ASP A 78 17.17 -0.42 -4.03
CA ASP A 78 17.70 0.89 -4.40
C ASP A 78 17.16 1.31 -5.78
N LEU A 79 16.66 2.54 -5.89
CA LEU A 79 16.24 3.14 -7.14
C LEU A 79 16.69 4.61 -7.17
N ARG A 80 17.44 4.99 -8.21
CA ARG A 80 17.99 6.36 -8.38
C ARG A 80 18.72 6.89 -7.13
N GLY A 81 19.47 6.03 -6.44
CA GLY A 81 20.25 6.39 -5.25
C GLY A 81 19.46 6.46 -3.94
N VAL A 82 18.19 6.04 -3.96
CA VAL A 82 17.29 6.06 -2.81
C VAL A 82 16.96 4.62 -2.43
N ARG A 83 17.10 4.30 -1.15
CA ARG A 83 16.69 3.00 -0.61
C ARG A 83 15.24 3.03 -0.16
N PHE A 84 14.46 2.12 -0.70
CA PHE A 84 13.05 1.89 -0.36
C PHE A 84 12.93 0.68 0.56
N GLY A 85 12.09 0.78 1.58
CA GLY A 85 11.62 -0.36 2.36
C GLY A 85 10.19 -0.71 2.01
N ILE A 86 9.81 -1.98 2.13
CA ILE A 86 8.42 -2.42 1.91
C ILE A 86 7.87 -3.05 3.19
N ASN A 87 6.71 -2.58 3.63
CA ASN A 87 5.88 -3.20 4.66
C ASN A 87 4.46 -3.36 4.12
N ILE A 88 3.90 -4.56 4.16
CA ILE A 88 2.61 -4.85 3.54
C ILE A 88 1.51 -4.70 4.58
N CYS A 89 0.60 -3.75 4.34
CA CYS A 89 -0.65 -3.54 5.06
C CYS A 89 -0.51 -3.63 6.59
N TYR A 90 -0.85 -4.77 7.17
CA TYR A 90 -0.85 -5.02 8.61
C TYR A 90 0.53 -4.93 9.26
N ASP A 91 1.62 -5.08 8.49
CA ASP A 91 2.99 -4.86 8.97
C ASP A 91 3.15 -3.48 9.65
N THR A 92 2.42 -2.46 9.18
CA THR A 92 2.46 -1.10 9.76
C THR A 92 1.98 -1.02 11.21
N ARG A 93 1.32 -2.07 11.73
CA ARG A 93 0.93 -2.17 13.14
C ARG A 93 2.10 -2.47 14.08
N PHE A 94 3.23 -2.91 13.54
CA PHE A 94 4.40 -3.31 14.31
C PHE A 94 5.54 -2.34 14.06
N ALA A 95 6.01 -1.69 15.13
CA ALA A 95 7.09 -0.72 15.03
C ALA A 95 8.37 -1.35 14.50
N GLU A 96 8.61 -2.61 14.88
CA GLU A 96 9.76 -3.42 14.49
C GLU A 96 9.83 -3.63 12.97
N ALA A 97 8.69 -3.69 12.27
CA ALA A 97 8.68 -3.87 10.82
C ALA A 97 9.23 -2.63 10.09
N ALA A 98 8.82 -1.44 10.53
CA ALA A 98 9.34 -0.18 9.99
C ALA A 98 10.80 0.05 10.42
N ALA A 99 11.12 -0.27 11.67
CA ALA A 99 12.49 -0.18 12.18
C ALA A 99 13.45 -1.12 11.42
N ALA A 100 13.00 -2.32 11.03
CA ALA A 100 13.83 -3.27 10.32
C ALA A 100 14.24 -2.81 8.91
N VAL A 101 13.37 -2.12 8.17
CA VAL A 101 13.77 -1.52 6.89
C VAL A 101 14.57 -0.22 7.08
N ALA A 102 14.27 0.57 8.11
CA ALA A 102 15.05 1.76 8.45
C ALA A 102 16.50 1.40 8.84
N ALA A 103 16.69 0.32 9.60
CA ALA A 103 18.01 -0.22 9.97
C ALA A 103 18.85 -0.68 8.75
N GLN A 104 18.19 -0.97 7.63
CA GLN A 104 18.84 -1.27 6.36
C GLN A 104 19.16 -0.01 5.54
N GLY A 105 18.86 1.19 6.05
CA GLY A 105 19.13 2.47 5.39
C GLY A 105 18.00 2.96 4.48
N ALA A 106 16.79 2.42 4.60
CA ALA A 106 15.64 2.93 3.84
C ALA A 106 15.30 4.38 4.23
N HIS A 107 15.00 5.19 3.22
CA HIS A 107 14.58 6.60 3.36
C HIS A 107 13.09 6.78 3.04
N LEU A 108 12.47 5.79 2.40
CA LEU A 108 11.06 5.79 2.05
C LEU A 108 10.44 4.41 2.30
N LEU A 109 9.32 4.38 3.02
CA LEU A 109 8.52 3.19 3.27
C LEU A 109 7.35 3.09 2.28
N LEU A 110 7.31 2.02 1.50
CA LEU A 110 6.19 1.66 0.63
C LEU A 110 5.22 0.74 1.39
N VAL A 111 3.93 1.10 1.34
CA VAL A 111 2.85 0.37 2.01
C VAL A 111 1.75 -0.01 1.01
N PRO A 112 1.88 -1.12 0.29
CA PRO A 112 0.74 -1.77 -0.35
C PRO A 112 -0.25 -2.18 0.74
N ALA A 113 -1.49 -1.70 0.66
CA ALA A 113 -2.55 -1.97 1.60
C ALA A 113 -3.77 -2.55 0.88
N GLN A 114 -4.59 -3.26 1.65
CA GLN A 114 -5.84 -3.87 1.19
C GLN A 114 -6.87 -3.77 2.30
N ASN A 115 -7.52 -2.61 2.39
CA ASN A 115 -8.53 -2.32 3.41
C ASN A 115 -9.97 -2.50 2.88
N MET A 116 -10.23 -3.53 2.07
CA MET A 116 -11.59 -4.00 1.78
C MET A 116 -12.19 -4.70 3.02
N MET A 117 -12.74 -3.92 3.93
CA MET A 117 -13.18 -4.36 5.26
C MET A 117 -14.70 -4.41 5.36
N ARG A 118 -15.22 -5.09 6.38
CA ARG A 118 -16.63 -4.93 6.77
C ARG A 118 -16.92 -3.45 7.04
N ARG A 119 -18.04 -2.91 6.58
CA ARG A 119 -18.37 -1.47 6.63
C ARG A 119 -18.16 -0.84 8.01
N GLU A 120 -18.64 -1.49 9.07
CA GLU A 120 -18.44 -1.01 10.44
C GLU A 120 -16.96 -0.87 10.81
N ALA A 121 -16.14 -1.86 10.42
CA ALA A 121 -14.69 -1.80 10.62
C ALA A 121 -14.05 -0.73 9.73
N ALA A 122 -14.42 -0.64 8.45
CA ALA A 122 -13.87 0.36 7.53
C ALA A 122 -14.04 1.79 8.10
N HIS A 123 -15.24 2.13 8.57
CA HIS A 123 -15.49 3.45 9.17
C HIS A 123 -14.76 3.67 10.51
N ARG A 124 -14.57 2.62 11.31
CA ARG A 124 -13.75 2.71 12.53
C ARG A 124 -12.28 2.95 12.22
N TRP A 125 -11.76 2.32 11.17
CA TRP A 125 -10.34 2.36 10.82
C TRP A 125 -9.94 3.52 9.90
N GLN A 126 -10.89 4.17 9.21
CA GLN A 126 -10.62 5.21 8.21
C GLN A 126 -9.63 6.30 8.67
N ASN A 127 -9.74 6.74 9.93
CA ASN A 127 -8.85 7.75 10.50
C ASN A 127 -7.58 7.14 11.11
N LEU A 128 -7.65 5.91 11.58
CA LEU A 128 -6.54 5.22 12.25
C LEU A 128 -5.42 4.87 11.28
N HIS A 129 -5.73 4.60 10.00
CA HIS A 129 -4.70 4.28 9.01
C HIS A 129 -3.61 5.36 8.93
N HIS A 130 -4.01 6.63 8.88
CA HIS A 130 -3.07 7.75 8.89
C HIS A 130 -2.34 7.91 10.21
N THR A 131 -3.03 7.76 11.35
CA THR A 131 -2.40 7.82 12.67
C THR A 131 -1.25 6.80 12.77
N ILE A 132 -1.52 5.54 12.43
CA ILE A 132 -0.54 4.44 12.51
C ILE A 132 0.62 4.67 11.54
N ARG A 133 0.32 5.02 10.28
CA ARG A 133 1.34 5.29 9.27
C ARG A 133 2.21 6.49 9.67
N ALA A 134 1.62 7.56 10.20
CA ALA A 134 2.34 8.71 10.73
C ALA A 134 3.22 8.36 11.94
N GLU A 135 2.77 7.46 12.84
CA GLU A 135 3.61 6.93 13.91
C GLU A 135 4.84 6.19 13.37
N ARG A 136 4.68 5.36 12.31
CA ARG A 136 5.83 4.73 11.65
C ARG A 136 6.83 5.75 11.13
N VAL A 137 6.34 6.86 10.55
CA VAL A 137 7.20 7.95 10.07
C VAL A 137 7.91 8.65 11.23
N ARG A 138 7.23 8.97 12.33
CA ARG A 138 7.85 9.62 13.50
C ARG A 138 8.98 8.79 14.09
N GLU A 139 8.85 7.48 14.07
CA GLU A 139 9.84 6.57 14.65
C GLU A 139 11.07 6.34 13.76
N THR A 140 10.92 6.49 12.44
CA THR A 140 12.00 6.17 11.49
C THR A 140 12.56 7.39 10.75
N GLY A 141 11.83 8.51 10.73
CA GLY A 141 12.16 9.69 9.94
C GLY A 141 12.04 9.49 8.42
N MET A 142 11.47 8.36 7.97
CA MET A 142 11.31 8.06 6.54
C MET A 142 10.10 8.80 5.96
N TRP A 143 10.12 9.04 4.65
CA TRP A 143 8.89 9.23 3.88
C TRP A 143 8.03 7.96 3.94
N LEU A 144 6.71 8.08 3.78
CA LEU A 144 5.82 6.92 3.63
C LEU A 144 4.85 7.13 2.47
N VAL A 145 4.73 6.14 1.61
CA VAL A 145 3.79 6.13 0.48
C VAL A 145 2.92 4.88 0.59
N SER A 146 1.61 5.06 0.59
CA SER A 146 0.65 3.97 0.71
C SER A 146 -0.31 3.93 -0.46
N ALA A 147 -0.61 2.72 -0.94
CA ALA A 147 -1.57 2.44 -2.00
C ALA A 147 -2.64 1.48 -1.47
N ASP A 148 -3.90 1.77 -1.71
CA ASP A 148 -5.02 1.06 -1.07
C ASP A 148 -6.18 0.88 -2.04
N VAL A 149 -7.09 -0.03 -1.73
CA VAL A 149 -8.30 -0.22 -2.54
C VAL A 149 -9.41 0.77 -2.17
N THR A 150 -10.33 0.95 -3.12
CA THR A 150 -11.54 1.75 -2.93
C THR A 150 -12.75 1.07 -3.56
N GLY A 151 -13.95 1.46 -3.11
CA GLY A 151 -15.21 0.99 -3.66
C GLY A 151 -15.85 -0.12 -2.85
N GLU A 152 -16.96 -0.65 -3.35
CA GLU A 152 -17.77 -1.64 -2.65
C GLU A 152 -17.58 -3.02 -3.29
N ARG A 153 -17.24 -4.02 -2.47
CA ARG A 153 -17.22 -5.42 -2.93
C ARG A 153 -18.63 -6.01 -2.91
N ASP A 154 -19.36 -5.73 -1.83
CA ASP A 154 -20.70 -6.24 -1.56
C ASP A 154 -21.46 -5.30 -0.61
N GLU A 155 -22.69 -5.65 -0.23
CA GLU A 155 -23.49 -4.86 0.72
C GLU A 155 -22.84 -4.70 2.10
N HIS A 156 -21.86 -5.53 2.45
CA HIS A 156 -21.20 -5.57 3.76
C HIS A 156 -19.77 -5.07 3.75
N ARG A 157 -19.08 -5.02 2.60
CA ARG A 157 -17.65 -4.70 2.50
C ARG A 157 -17.36 -3.51 1.61
N VAL A 158 -16.50 -2.63 2.12
CA VAL A 158 -16.07 -1.40 1.46
C VAL A 158 -14.59 -1.14 1.71
N GLY A 159 -13.90 -0.69 0.67
CA GLY A 159 -12.59 -0.06 0.75
C GLY A 159 -12.78 1.44 0.67
N LEU A 160 -12.33 2.18 1.68
CA LEU A 160 -12.43 3.64 1.71
C LEU A 160 -11.17 4.33 1.19
N GLY A 161 -10.11 3.58 0.89
CA GLY A 161 -8.74 4.08 0.95
C GLY A 161 -8.29 4.27 2.41
N PRO A 162 -7.41 5.23 2.74
CA PRO A 162 -6.79 6.20 1.83
C PRO A 162 -5.44 5.72 1.25
N THR A 163 -5.26 5.97 -0.04
CA THR A 163 -3.94 6.08 -0.68
C THR A 163 -3.37 7.45 -0.40
N SER A 164 -2.15 7.51 0.13
CA SER A 164 -1.55 8.78 0.59
C SER A 164 -0.03 8.78 0.63
N VAL A 165 0.53 9.99 0.66
CA VAL A 165 1.95 10.28 0.90
C VAL A 165 2.08 11.05 2.21
N ILE A 166 2.98 10.59 3.08
CA ILE A 166 3.31 11.21 4.37
C ILE A 166 4.78 11.62 4.33
N ASP A 167 5.05 12.87 4.70
CA ASP A 167 6.42 13.42 4.74
C ASP A 167 7.16 13.05 6.03
N PRO A 168 8.49 13.27 6.13
CA PRO A 168 9.28 12.98 7.32
C PRO A 168 8.88 13.76 8.58
N ARG A 169 7.99 14.75 8.48
CA ARG A 169 7.39 15.46 9.62
C ARG A 169 6.13 14.75 10.12
N ALA A 170 5.79 13.61 9.51
CA ALA A 170 4.60 12.81 9.75
C ALA A 170 3.29 13.51 9.35
N GLU A 171 3.35 14.38 8.34
CA GLU A 171 2.20 15.09 7.78
C GLU A 171 1.76 14.48 6.45
N VAL A 172 0.45 14.34 6.26
CA VAL A 172 -0.13 13.86 4.99
C VAL A 172 -0.05 15.00 3.97
N VAL A 173 0.82 14.86 2.97
CA VAL A 173 1.07 15.90 1.96
C VAL A 173 0.31 15.67 0.66
N ALA A 174 -0.18 14.45 0.42
CA ALA A 174 -1.05 14.12 -0.70
C ALA A 174 -1.95 12.93 -0.36
N GLN A 175 -3.19 12.94 -0.83
CA GLN A 175 -4.15 11.85 -0.63
C GLN A 175 -5.14 11.77 -1.80
N VAL A 176 -5.49 10.55 -2.23
CA VAL A 176 -6.64 10.33 -3.13
C VAL A 176 -7.94 10.45 -2.32
N PRO A 177 -8.97 11.18 -2.79
CA PRO A 177 -10.23 11.28 -2.05
C PRO A 177 -10.82 9.91 -1.71
N PRO A 178 -11.39 9.72 -0.51
CA PRO A 178 -12.04 8.46 -0.16
C PRO A 178 -13.12 8.09 -1.17
N MET A 179 -13.34 6.79 -1.37
CA MET A 179 -14.36 6.28 -2.30
C MET A 179 -14.17 6.71 -3.76
N THR A 180 -12.94 7.06 -4.17
CA THR A 180 -12.62 7.42 -5.57
C THR A 180 -11.42 6.67 -6.11
N THR A 181 -11.51 6.22 -7.35
CA THR A 181 -10.36 5.66 -8.06
C THR A 181 -9.44 6.79 -8.52
N GLY A 182 -8.16 6.69 -8.23
CA GLY A 182 -7.23 7.78 -8.53
C GLY A 182 -5.78 7.45 -8.20
N MET A 183 -4.91 8.45 -8.34
CA MET A 183 -3.49 8.33 -8.04
C MET A 183 -3.00 9.64 -7.47
N VAL A 184 -2.17 9.56 -6.43
CA VAL A 184 -1.34 10.69 -5.98
C VAL A 184 0.01 10.61 -6.64
N VAL A 185 0.58 11.79 -6.94
CA VAL A 185 1.96 11.94 -7.40
C VAL A 185 2.64 12.94 -6.48
N ALA A 186 3.81 12.60 -5.98
CA ALA A 186 4.58 13.46 -5.08
C ALA A 186 6.06 13.48 -5.46
N ASP A 187 6.65 14.66 -5.34
CA ASP A 187 8.09 14.84 -5.40
C ASP A 187 8.67 14.59 -4.00
N ILE A 188 9.43 13.52 -3.87
CA ILE A 188 10.12 13.15 -2.65
C ILE A 188 11.46 13.90 -2.64
N GLY A 189 11.61 14.79 -1.66
CA GLY A 189 12.85 15.47 -1.32
C GLY A 189 13.70 14.56 -0.45
N ILE A 190 14.88 14.20 -0.95
CA ILE A 190 15.80 13.20 -0.39
C ILE A 190 17.20 13.77 -0.52
#